data_AF-A0A4R4A866-F1
#
_entry.id   AF-A0A4R4A866-F1
#
_cell.length_a   1.000
_cell.length_b   1.000
_cell.length_c   1.000
_cell.angle_alpha   90.00
_cell.angle_beta   90.00
_cell.angle_gamma   90.00
#
_symmetry.space_group_name_H-M   'P 1'
#
loop_
_entity.id
_entity.type
_entity.pdbx_description
1 polymer ?
#
loop_
_entity_poly.entity_id
_entity_poly.type
_entity_poly.pdbx_seq_one_letter_code
_entity_poly.pdbx_strand_id
1 'polypeptide(L)' 'IRYNPHVKDLYERLLARGKPKMVALGAAMRKLAHICFGVFKNRRPYQPDYASAA' A
#
# COMPACT_ATOMS: atom_id res chain seq x y z
N ILE A 1 9.15 -4.70 -2.91
CA ILE A 1 8.25 -3.57 -3.23
C ILE A 1 9.11 -2.36 -3.54
N ARG A 2 9.08 -1.89 -4.78
CA ARG A 2 10.16 -1.05 -5.35
C ARG A 2 9.75 0.39 -5.61
N TYR A 3 8.45 0.67 -5.78
CA TYR A 3 7.96 1.95 -6.28
C TYR A 3 7.02 2.69 -5.33
N ASN A 4 6.35 1.98 -4.41
CA ASN A 4 5.38 2.63 -3.52
C ASN A 4 5.81 2.54 -2.05
N PRO A 5 6.23 3.65 -1.43
CA PRO A 5 6.69 3.64 -0.03
C PRO A 5 5.59 3.14 0.92
N HIS A 6 4.32 3.46 0.64
CA HIS A 6 3.15 2.99 1.41
C HIS A 6 3.00 1.47 1.47
N VAL A 7 3.32 0.81 0.37
CA VAL A 7 3.16 -0.65 0.25
C VAL A 7 4.38 -1.34 0.86
N LYS A 8 5.56 -0.69 0.78
CA LYS A 8 6.80 -1.18 1.37
C LYS A 8 6.72 -1.13 2.90
N ASP A 9 6.28 0.00 3.46
CA ASP A 9 6.09 0.17 4.90
C ASP A 9 5.06 -0.84 5.45
N LEU A 10 3.93 -1.05 4.76
CA LEU A 10 2.96 -2.09 5.15
C LEU A 10 3.60 -3.48 5.15
N TYR A 11 4.36 -3.82 4.12
CA TYR A 11 5.01 -5.12 4.01
C TYR A 11 6.09 -5.31 5.09
N GLU A 12 6.92 -4.30 5.35
CA GLU A 12 7.94 -4.32 6.40
C GLU A 12 7.30 -4.44 7.80
N ARG A 13 6.21 -3.71 8.08
CA ARG A 13 5.45 -3.84 9.33
C ARG A 13 4.85 -5.23 9.50
N LEU A 14 4.33 -5.84 8.43
CA LEU A 14 3.77 -7.19 8.50
C LEU A 14 4.86 -8.25 8.70
N LEU A 15 6.02 -8.08 8.06
CA LEU A 15 7.18 -8.95 8.28
C LEU A 15 7.72 -8.81 9.72
N ALA A 16 7.82 -7.58 10.23
CA ALA A 16 8.25 -7.31 11.61
C ALA A 16 7.30 -7.93 12.65
N ARG A 17 6.01 -8.06 12.31
CA ARG A 17 5.00 -8.79 13.11
C ARG A 17 5.09 -10.32 13.01
N GLY A 18 6.08 -10.87 12.30
CA GLY A 18 6.27 -12.31 12.14
C GLY A 18 5.28 -12.99 11.19
N LYS A 19 4.54 -12.23 10.37
CA LYS A 19 3.60 -12.81 9.41
C LYS A 19 4.35 -13.44 8.23
N PRO A 20 3.84 -14.55 7.67
CA PRO A 20 4.47 -15.20 6.52
C PRO A 20 4.50 -14.27 5.31
N LYS A 21 5.59 -14.36 4.52
CA LYS A 21 5.88 -13.49 3.36
C LYS A 21 4.71 -13.42 2.37
N MET A 22 4.01 -14.53 2.14
CA MET A 22 2.81 -14.61 1.28
C MET A 22 1.65 -13.74 1.78
N VAL A 23 1.42 -13.68 3.10
CA VAL A 23 0.37 -12.84 3.69
C VAL A 23 0.74 -11.37 3.61
N ALA A 24 2.01 -11.03 3.85
CA ALA A 24 2.50 -9.67 3.69
C ALA A 24 2.39 -9.19 2.22
N LEU A 25 2.68 -10.08 1.26
CA LEU A 25 2.52 -9.80 -0.16
C LEU A 25 1.05 -9.61 -0.56
N GLY A 26 0.15 -10.48 -0.09
CA GLY A 26 -1.29 -10.34 -0.34
C GLY A 26 -1.87 -9.03 0.21
N ALA A 27 -1.46 -8.63 1.41
CA ALA A 27 -1.84 -7.34 1.99
C ALA A 27 -1.30 -6.15 1.17
N ALA A 28 -0.06 -6.25 0.68
CA ALA A 28 0.54 -5.26 -0.21
C ALA A 28 -0.23 -5.13 -1.54
N MET A 29 -0.61 -6.26 -2.16
CA MET A 29 -1.43 -6.27 -3.38
C MET A 29 -2.81 -5.66 -3.16
N ARG A 30 -3.47 -5.98 -2.04
CA ARG A 30 -4.77 -5.40 -1.68
C ARG A 30 -4.67 -3.88 -1.51
N LYS A 31 -3.62 -3.38 -0.84
CA LYS A 31 -3.36 -1.95 -0.70
C LYS A 31 -3.19 -1.26 -2.06
N LEU A 32 -2.47 -1.88 -3.00
CA LEU A 32 -2.32 -1.37 -4.37
C LEU A 32 -3.67 -1.28 -5.10
N ALA A 33 -4.49 -2.32 -5.04
CA ALA A 33 -5.82 -2.31 -5.68
C ALA A 33 -6.71 -1.18 -5.13
N HIS A 34 -6.68 -0.96 -3.81
CA HIS A 34 -7.42 0.14 -3.18
C HIS A 34 -6.91 1.52 -3.63
N ILE A 35 -5.61 1.69 -3.84
CA ILE A 35 -5.03 2.94 -4.36
C ILE A 35 -5.55 3.21 -5.77
N CYS A 36 -5.49 2.21 -6.66
CA CYS A 36 -6.03 2.33 -8.02
C CYS A 36 -7.53 2.65 -8.01
N PHE A 37 -8.29 1.97 -7.14
CA PHE A 37 -9.72 2.22 -7.00
C PHE A 37 -10.02 3.62 -6.45
N GLY A 38 -9.23 4.13 -5.50
CA GLY A 38 -9.38 5.47 -4.95
C GLY A 38 -9.13 6.58 -5.99
N VAL A 39 -8.12 6.40 -6.84
CA VAL A 39 -7.82 7.29 -7.97
C VAL A 39 -8.97 7.29 -8.98
N PHE A 40 -9.44 6.10 -9.35
CA PHE A 40 -10.54 5.93 -10.29
C PHE A 40 -11.86 6.54 -9.77
N LYS A 41 -12.23 6.22 -8.52
CA LYS A 41 -13.49 6.68 -7.91
C LYS A 41 -13.52 8.19 -7.70
N ASN A 42 -12.42 8.78 -7.24
CA ASN A 42 -12.38 10.21 -6.92
C ASN A 42 -11.96 11.08 -8.11
N ARG A 43 -11.58 10.49 -9.25
CA ARG A 43 -11.00 11.19 -10.42
C ARG A 43 -9.85 12.13 -10.05
N ARG A 44 -9.14 11.81 -8.96
CA ARG A 44 -7.98 12.57 -8.49
C ARG A 44 -6.72 11.82 -8.89
N PRO A 45 -5.72 12.50 -9.47
CA PRO A 45 -4.46 11.86 -9.82
C PRO A 45 -3.82 11.23 -8.58
N TYR A 46 -3.12 10.12 -8.79
CA TYR A 46 -2.40 9.44 -7.72
C TYR A 46 -1.39 10.39 -7.07
N GLN A 47 -1.57 10.65 -5.77
CA GLN A 47 -0.64 11.45 -4.99
C GLN A 47 0.27 10.51 -4.20
N PRO A 48 1.58 10.44 -4.52
CA PRO A 48 2.52 9.61 -3.79
C PRO A 48 2.69 10.05 -2.32
N ASP A 49 2.28 11.27 -1.98
CA ASP A 49 2.39 11.87 -0.64
C ASP A 49 1.11 11.78 0.21
N TYR A 50 0.08 11.03 -0.22
CA TYR A 50 -1.24 10.98 0.45
C TYR A 50 -1.21 10.44 1.91
N ALA A 51 -0.04 10.10 2.48
CA ALA A 51 0.08 9.68 3.88
C ALA A 51 0.21 10.82 4.89
N SER A 52 0.25 12.09 4.45
CA SER A 52 0.34 13.25 5.36
C SER A 52 -0.92 14.12 5.34
N ALA A 53 -2.10 13.49 5.37
CA ALA A 53 -3.31 14.19 5.78
C ALA A 53 -3.71 13.66 7.16
N ALA A 54 -3.32 14.44 8.18
CA ALA A 54 -3.84 14.36 9.54
C ALA A 54 -5.37 14.51 9.56
#